data_AF-A0AA38XIW2-F1
#
_entry.id   AF-A0AA38XIW2-F1
#
_cell.length_a   1.000
_cell.length_b   1.000
_cell.length_c   1.000
_cell.angle_alpha   90.00
_cell.angle_beta   90.00
_cell.angle_gamma   90.00
#
_symmetry.space_group_name_H-M   'P 1'
#
loop_
_entity.id
_entity.type
_entity.pdbx_description
1 polymer ?
#
loop_
_entity_poly.entity_id
_entity_poly.type
_entity_poly.pdbx_seq_one_letter_code
_entity_poly.pdbx_strand_id
1 'polypeptide(L)'
;MPSESKVYIVGVGSSASSRDSSSATGATKSLVSAAVKALLDAGVTCEDVSRGVISSGSDSSNSGSEFFKALGRDDLSVDNVKRGSEFDSVLQWIRVKGAQSVLSVALEKSTAVAFVLASENFLHSHPYLKDSAALIRELDGSQSATEGSEKSQLHDICQMVWRLRGWSDSNDAAGKKEQLSYQGASNKSFQLSRADSRATPEWNDVEHKQDGKHRLGYNPANETREVSQEDFEAVKATGRKDNKAGDQIQFKRKGGDRAALSKL
;
A
#
# COMPACT_ATOMS: atom_id res chain seq x y z
N MET A 1 2.12 17.41 26.30
CA MET A 1 1.50 17.15 24.98
C MET A 1 0.99 15.71 25.00
N PRO A 2 -0.31 15.43 24.77
CA PRO A 2 -0.72 14.06 24.54
C PRO A 2 0.12 13.52 23.36
N SER A 3 0.75 12.37 23.54
CA SER A 3 1.55 11.75 22.48
C SER A 3 0.63 11.52 21.28
N GLU A 4 0.92 12.17 20.16
CA GLU A 4 0.16 11.97 18.94
C GLU A 4 0.17 10.48 18.57
N SER A 5 -1.01 9.92 18.27
CA SER A 5 -1.15 8.51 17.92
C SER A 5 -0.25 8.17 16.75
N LYS A 6 0.60 7.16 16.93
CA LYS A 6 1.54 6.72 15.90
C LYS A 6 0.77 6.05 14.76
N VAL A 7 1.26 6.27 13.54
CA VAL A 7 0.70 5.69 12.31
C VAL A 7 1.80 4.97 11.57
N TYR A 8 1.49 3.77 11.09
CA TYR A 8 2.44 2.87 10.47
C TYR A 8 2.00 2.50 9.06
N ILE A 9 2.93 2.49 8.10
CA ILE A 9 2.74 1.78 6.83
C ILE A 9 3.10 0.32 7.09
N VAL A 10 2.12 -0.56 6.96
CA VAL A 10 2.28 -2.01 7.16
C VAL A 10 2.32 -2.79 5.85
N GLY A 11 1.82 -2.19 4.76
CA GLY A 11 1.81 -2.79 3.43
C GLY A 11 1.96 -1.73 2.35
N VAL A 12 2.73 -2.04 1.30
CA VAL A 12 2.91 -1.18 0.12
C VAL A 12 2.80 -1.98 -1.16
N GLY A 13 2.30 -1.36 -2.23
CA GLY A 13 2.18 -1.99 -3.53
C GLY A 13 2.13 -0.99 -4.66
N SER A 14 2.76 -1.33 -5.78
CA SER A 14 2.69 -0.58 -7.03
C SER A 14 2.23 -1.48 -8.18
N SER A 15 1.41 -0.95 -9.07
CA SER A 15 1.03 -1.66 -10.30
C SER A 15 2.17 -1.62 -11.31
N ALA A 16 2.14 -2.51 -12.30
CA ALA A 16 2.89 -2.27 -13.52
C ALA A 16 2.33 -1.04 -14.25
N SER A 17 3.17 -0.34 -15.00
CA SER A 17 2.72 0.74 -15.88
C SER A 17 1.88 0.12 -17.00
N SER A 18 0.62 0.53 -17.12
CA SER A 18 -0.29 0.02 -18.15
C SER A 18 -0.50 1.05 -19.24
N ARG A 19 -0.45 0.61 -20.51
CA ARG A 19 -0.83 1.43 -21.67
C ARG A 19 -2.34 1.72 -21.71
N ASP A 20 -3.13 0.90 -21.01
CA ASP A 20 -4.60 1.00 -20.96
C ASP A 20 -5.09 1.83 -19.75
N SER A 21 -4.18 2.50 -19.02
CA SER A 21 -4.54 3.36 -17.87
C SER A 21 -5.42 4.55 -18.25
N SER A 22 -5.55 4.85 -19.55
CA SER A 22 -6.45 5.87 -20.08
C SER A 22 -7.92 5.44 -20.07
N SER A 23 -8.21 4.13 -19.96
CA SER A 23 -9.57 3.62 -19.80
C SER A 23 -9.96 3.52 -18.32
N ALA A 24 -11.23 3.78 -17.99
CA ALA A 24 -11.73 3.67 -16.61
C ALA A 24 -11.52 2.25 -16.03
N THR A 25 -11.74 1.22 -16.85
CA THR A 25 -11.50 -0.18 -16.48
C THR A 25 -10.02 -0.48 -16.25
N GLY A 26 -9.13 0.03 -17.10
CA GLY A 26 -7.67 -0.14 -16.95
C GLY A 26 -7.10 0.59 -15.74
N ALA A 27 -7.59 1.80 -15.44
CA ALA A 27 -7.25 2.53 -14.22
C ALA A 27 -7.70 1.77 -12.96
N THR A 28 -8.95 1.29 -12.95
CA THR A 28 -9.50 0.49 -11.84
C THR A 28 -8.70 -0.79 -11.65
N LYS A 29 -8.38 -1.52 -12.73
CA LYS A 29 -7.54 -2.74 -12.66
C LYS A 29 -6.16 -2.45 -12.10
N SER A 30 -5.56 -1.31 -12.45
CA SER A 30 -4.26 -0.88 -11.92
C SER A 30 -4.34 -0.58 -10.41
N LEU A 31 -5.37 0.15 -9.98
CA LEU A 31 -5.63 0.41 -8.55
C LEU A 31 -5.83 -0.90 -7.78
N VAL A 32 -6.64 -1.83 -8.29
CA VAL A 32 -6.83 -3.16 -7.69
C VAL A 32 -5.51 -3.91 -7.59
N SER A 33 -4.70 -3.90 -8.66
CA SER A 33 -3.38 -4.55 -8.66
C SER A 33 -2.45 -3.99 -7.58
N ALA A 34 -2.35 -2.67 -7.44
CA ALA A 34 -1.55 -2.04 -6.39
C ALA A 34 -2.08 -2.40 -4.99
N ALA A 35 -3.40 -2.34 -4.80
CA ALA A 35 -4.04 -2.67 -3.53
C ALA A 35 -3.82 -4.13 -3.10
N VAL A 36 -3.99 -5.08 -4.03
CA VAL A 36 -3.75 -6.50 -3.78
C VAL A 36 -2.31 -6.71 -3.31
N LYS A 37 -1.34 -6.07 -3.96
CA LYS A 37 0.06 -6.14 -3.53
C LYS A 37 0.27 -5.56 -2.14
N ALA A 38 -0.32 -4.41 -1.82
CA ALA A 38 -0.19 -3.79 -0.50
C ALA A 38 -0.82 -4.66 0.61
N LEU A 39 -1.95 -5.30 0.33
CA LEU A 39 -2.63 -6.21 1.26
C LEU A 39 -1.83 -7.51 1.47
N LEU A 40 -1.34 -8.13 0.39
CA LEU A 40 -0.44 -9.29 0.47
C LEU A 40 0.87 -8.95 1.17
N ASP A 41 1.43 -7.77 0.90
CA ASP A 41 2.62 -7.28 1.57
C ASP A 41 2.41 -7.18 3.09
N ALA A 42 1.28 -6.60 3.52
CA ALA A 42 0.87 -6.56 4.92
C ALA A 42 0.44 -7.93 5.49
N GLY A 43 0.13 -8.92 4.64
CA GLY A 43 -0.44 -10.20 5.09
C GLY A 43 -1.78 -10.00 5.78
N VAL A 44 -2.61 -9.11 5.24
CA VAL A 44 -3.96 -8.80 5.71
C VAL A 44 -4.93 -8.89 4.53
N THR A 45 -6.22 -8.90 4.81
CA THR A 45 -7.27 -8.92 3.80
C THR A 45 -8.00 -7.58 3.74
N CYS A 46 -8.89 -7.43 2.76
CA CYS A 46 -9.80 -6.29 2.71
C CYS A 46 -10.74 -6.23 3.90
N GLU A 47 -10.99 -7.32 4.63
CA GLU A 47 -11.84 -7.31 5.84
C GLU A 47 -11.17 -6.54 6.98
N ASP A 48 -9.84 -6.56 7.03
CA ASP A 48 -9.05 -5.86 8.04
C ASP A 48 -9.05 -4.34 7.83
N VAL A 49 -9.54 -3.83 6.69
CA VAL A 49 -9.57 -2.40 6.34
C VAL A 49 -10.80 -1.72 6.91
N SER A 50 -10.61 -0.66 7.71
CA SER A 50 -11.72 0.10 8.33
C SER A 50 -12.14 1.36 7.55
N ARG A 51 -11.28 1.90 6.67
CA ARG A 51 -11.57 3.06 5.80
C ARG A 51 -10.83 2.97 4.47
N GLY A 52 -11.42 3.51 3.42
CA GLY A 52 -10.75 3.74 2.13
C GLY A 52 -10.39 5.21 1.91
N VAL A 53 -9.21 5.46 1.33
CA VAL A 53 -8.82 6.77 0.79
C VAL A 53 -8.40 6.56 -0.66
N ILE A 54 -8.93 7.35 -1.58
CA ILE A 54 -8.59 7.26 -3.00
C ILE A 54 -8.22 8.63 -3.58
N SER A 55 -7.17 8.64 -4.38
CA SER A 55 -6.71 9.79 -5.16
C SER A 55 -6.58 9.39 -6.62
N SER A 56 -7.65 9.57 -7.40
CA SER A 56 -7.65 9.35 -8.85
C SER A 56 -7.66 10.68 -9.58
N GLY A 57 -6.83 10.84 -10.62
CA GLY A 57 -6.72 12.08 -11.39
C GLY A 57 -7.95 12.47 -12.22
N SER A 58 -9.01 11.64 -12.25
CA SER A 58 -10.29 11.95 -12.87
C SER A 58 -11.33 12.24 -11.80
N ASP A 59 -12.00 13.39 -11.90
CA ASP A 59 -13.09 13.87 -11.02
C ASP A 59 -14.37 13.02 -11.10
N SER A 60 -14.31 11.79 -11.62
CA SER A 60 -15.45 10.88 -11.64
C SER A 60 -15.69 10.34 -10.23
N SER A 61 -16.69 10.91 -9.55
CA SER A 61 -17.13 10.61 -8.19
C SER A 61 -17.41 9.13 -7.86
N ASN A 62 -17.46 8.25 -8.86
CA ASN A 62 -17.79 6.82 -8.70
C ASN A 62 -16.57 5.89 -8.63
N SER A 63 -15.36 6.34 -9.01
CA SER A 63 -14.16 5.48 -9.15
C SER A 63 -13.77 4.77 -7.85
N GLY A 64 -13.86 5.47 -6.71
CA GLY A 64 -13.59 4.90 -5.39
C GLY A 64 -14.57 3.81 -4.98
N SER A 65 -15.87 4.03 -5.23
CA SER A 65 -16.90 3.05 -4.87
C SER A 65 -16.80 1.79 -5.72
N GLU A 66 -16.51 1.91 -7.02
CA GLU A 66 -16.33 0.77 -7.92
C GLU A 66 -15.10 -0.06 -7.55
N PHE A 67 -14.00 0.61 -7.17
CA PHE A 67 -12.78 -0.04 -6.71
C PHE A 67 -13.01 -0.91 -5.46
N PHE A 68 -13.65 -0.36 -4.41
CA PHE A 68 -13.89 -1.12 -3.18
C PHE A 68 -14.96 -2.22 -3.37
N LYS A 69 -15.97 -2.00 -4.22
CA LYS A 69 -16.90 -3.05 -4.64
C LYS A 69 -16.19 -4.22 -5.34
N ALA A 70 -15.20 -3.93 -6.19
CA ALA A 70 -14.38 -4.97 -6.82
C ALA A 70 -13.66 -5.83 -5.76
N LEU A 71 -13.16 -5.20 -4.69
CA LEU A 71 -12.55 -5.86 -3.53
C LEU A 71 -13.55 -6.52 -2.56
N GLY A 72 -14.85 -6.51 -2.88
CA GLY A 72 -15.90 -7.13 -2.05
C GLY A 72 -16.30 -6.29 -0.82
N ARG A 73 -16.00 -4.99 -0.83
CA ARG A 73 -16.26 -4.05 0.27
C ARG A 73 -17.24 -2.95 -0.15
N ASP A 74 -18.50 -3.33 -0.34
CA ASP A 74 -19.60 -2.40 -0.66
C ASP A 74 -19.98 -1.50 0.53
N ASP A 75 -19.66 -1.95 1.75
CA ASP A 75 -19.95 -1.32 3.03
C ASP A 75 -18.89 -0.29 3.47
N LEU A 76 -17.72 -0.32 2.84
CA LEU A 76 -16.59 0.49 3.28
C LEU A 76 -16.79 1.95 2.90
N SER A 77 -16.65 2.84 3.87
CA SER A 77 -16.65 4.27 3.61
C SER A 77 -15.34 4.73 2.95
N VAL A 78 -15.46 5.53 1.88
CA VAL A 78 -14.34 5.94 1.02
C VAL A 78 -14.26 7.46 0.94
N ASP A 79 -13.06 8.01 1.15
CA ASP A 79 -12.77 9.43 0.96
C ASP A 79 -12.05 9.63 -0.39
N ASN A 80 -12.66 10.42 -1.28
CA ASN A 80 -12.00 10.89 -2.50
C ASN A 80 -11.21 12.15 -2.15
N VAL A 81 -9.89 12.10 -2.31
CA VAL A 81 -8.98 13.19 -1.96
C VAL A 81 -8.21 13.68 -3.19
N LYS A 82 -7.74 14.93 -3.12
CA LYS A 82 -6.85 15.48 -4.14
C LYS A 82 -5.46 14.88 -4.00
N ARG A 83 -4.75 14.77 -5.13
CA ARG A 83 -3.36 14.34 -5.15
C ARG A 83 -2.50 15.18 -4.19
N GLY A 84 -1.74 14.50 -3.34
CA GLY A 84 -0.90 15.10 -2.31
C GLY A 84 -1.55 15.20 -0.93
N SER A 85 -2.85 14.94 -0.80
CA SER A 85 -3.58 15.00 0.47
C SER A 85 -3.88 13.60 1.05
N GLU A 86 -3.31 12.55 0.47
CA GLU A 86 -3.56 11.15 0.85
C GLU A 86 -3.21 10.90 2.31
N PHE A 87 -1.96 11.20 2.71
CA PHE A 87 -1.53 11.01 4.10
C PHE A 87 -2.25 11.95 5.07
N ASP A 88 -2.59 13.17 4.66
CA ASP A 88 -3.35 14.08 5.53
C ASP A 88 -4.70 13.48 5.94
N SER A 89 -5.43 12.94 4.96
CA SER A 89 -6.70 12.26 5.23
C SER A 89 -6.49 11.01 6.08
N VAL A 90 -5.50 10.18 5.76
CA VAL A 90 -5.22 8.96 6.54
C VAL A 90 -4.86 9.28 7.99
N LEU A 91 -3.97 10.25 8.21
CA LEU A 91 -3.56 10.69 9.54
C LEU A 91 -4.75 11.23 10.33
N GLN A 92 -5.64 12.01 9.70
CA GLN A 92 -6.88 12.44 10.35
C GLN A 92 -7.77 11.26 10.76
N TRP A 93 -7.94 10.25 9.89
CA TRP A 93 -8.75 9.07 10.20
C TRP A 93 -8.19 8.26 11.37
N ILE A 94 -6.88 8.00 11.38
CA ILE A 94 -6.26 7.17 12.41
C ILE A 94 -6.08 7.95 13.71
N ARG A 95 -5.52 9.16 13.67
CA ARG A 95 -5.15 9.93 14.86
C ARG A 95 -6.34 10.58 15.56
N VAL A 96 -7.29 11.10 14.78
CA VAL A 96 -8.42 11.88 15.32
C VAL A 96 -9.69 11.04 15.40
N LYS A 97 -9.97 10.24 14.37
CA LYS A 97 -11.24 9.49 14.27
C LYS A 97 -11.14 8.04 14.73
N GLY A 98 -9.95 7.57 15.12
CA GLY A 98 -9.75 6.25 15.71
C GLY A 98 -9.86 5.07 14.73
N ALA A 99 -9.71 5.30 13.43
CA ALA A 99 -9.63 4.22 12.45
C ALA A 99 -8.44 3.29 12.77
N GLN A 100 -8.66 1.98 12.71
CA GLN A 100 -7.61 1.00 13.02
C GLN A 100 -6.68 0.77 11.83
N SER A 101 -7.24 0.85 10.62
CA SER A 101 -6.54 0.61 9.37
C SER A 101 -7.20 1.38 8.23
N VAL A 102 -6.38 1.89 7.31
CA VAL A 102 -6.82 2.64 6.13
C VAL A 102 -6.10 2.10 4.91
N LEU A 103 -6.86 1.73 3.88
CA LEU A 103 -6.30 1.43 2.56
C LEU A 103 -6.32 2.71 1.73
N SER A 104 -5.14 3.27 1.48
CA SER A 104 -4.95 4.44 0.62
C SER A 104 -4.50 3.97 -0.75
N VAL A 105 -5.18 4.37 -1.82
CA VAL A 105 -4.81 4.07 -3.21
C VAL A 105 -4.75 5.34 -4.04
N ALA A 106 -3.77 5.43 -4.93
CA ALA A 106 -3.61 6.59 -5.79
C ALA A 106 -3.18 6.19 -7.20
N LEU A 107 -3.62 6.96 -8.18
CA LEU A 107 -3.13 6.86 -9.56
C LEU A 107 -2.13 7.99 -9.83
N GLU A 108 -0.89 7.62 -10.07
CA GLU A 108 0.22 8.52 -10.36
C GLU A 108 0.71 8.26 -11.79
N LYS A 109 0.40 9.20 -12.70
CA LYS A 109 0.64 9.04 -14.14
C LYS A 109 -0.03 7.76 -14.67
N SER A 110 0.73 6.78 -15.12
CA SER A 110 0.27 5.48 -15.64
C SER A 110 0.44 4.32 -14.65
N THR A 111 0.78 4.62 -13.40
CA THR A 111 1.03 3.64 -12.34
C THR A 111 0.12 3.89 -11.16
N ALA A 112 -0.46 2.84 -10.60
CA ALA A 112 -1.17 2.91 -9.33
C ALA A 112 -0.24 2.54 -8.18
N VAL A 113 -0.44 3.18 -7.03
CA VAL A 113 0.23 2.89 -5.77
C VAL A 113 -0.79 2.72 -4.66
N ALA A 114 -0.47 1.86 -3.70
CA ALA A 114 -1.33 1.56 -2.58
C ALA A 114 -0.53 1.40 -1.30
N PHE A 115 -1.15 1.80 -0.20
CA PHE A 115 -0.60 1.73 1.15
C PHE A 115 -1.67 1.21 2.11
N VAL A 116 -1.30 0.23 2.92
CA VAL A 116 -2.07 -0.14 4.12
C VAL A 116 -1.44 0.60 5.29
N LEU A 117 -2.19 1.55 5.85
CA LEU A 117 -1.80 2.30 7.02
C LEU A 117 -2.56 1.82 8.25
N ALA A 118 -1.88 1.73 9.38
CA ALA A 118 -2.40 1.12 10.59
C ALA A 118 -2.14 1.98 11.84
N SER A 119 -3.06 1.89 12.78
CA SER A 119 -2.90 2.43 14.13
C SER A 119 -1.88 1.63 14.94
N GLU A 120 -1.41 2.20 16.05
CA GLU A 120 -0.59 1.46 17.01
C GLU A 120 -1.32 0.22 17.57
N ASN A 121 -2.63 0.30 17.82
CA ASN A 121 -3.41 -0.84 18.32
C ASN A 121 -3.49 -1.99 17.29
N PHE A 122 -3.68 -1.66 16.01
CA PHE A 122 -3.66 -2.65 14.94
C PHE A 122 -2.29 -3.33 14.84
N LEU A 123 -1.20 -2.56 14.98
CA LEU A 123 0.15 -3.14 14.97
C LEU A 123 0.39 -4.07 16.19
N HIS A 124 -0.18 -3.73 17.35
CA HIS A 124 -0.10 -4.58 18.55
C HIS A 124 -0.85 -5.91 18.37
N SER A 125 -1.99 -5.93 17.66
CA SER A 125 -2.72 -7.17 17.36
C SER A 125 -2.10 -7.99 16.23
N HIS A 126 -1.15 -7.43 15.47
CA HIS A 126 -0.45 -8.09 14.36
C HIS A 126 1.07 -8.05 14.58
N PRO A 127 1.61 -8.78 15.57
CA PRO A 127 3.02 -8.67 15.97
C PRO A 127 4.02 -9.04 14.87
N TYR A 128 3.60 -9.86 13.89
CA TYR A 128 4.42 -10.21 12.72
C TYR A 128 4.71 -9.02 11.79
N LEU A 129 3.99 -7.90 11.94
CA LEU A 129 4.22 -6.66 11.18
C LEU A 129 5.23 -5.72 11.85
N LYS A 130 5.58 -5.94 13.12
CA LYS A 130 6.33 -4.95 13.92
C LYS A 130 7.71 -4.62 13.35
N ASP A 131 8.37 -5.59 12.74
CA ASP A 131 9.70 -5.46 12.17
C ASP A 131 9.72 -5.25 10.64
N SER A 132 8.54 -5.18 10.02
CA SER A 132 8.36 -4.83 8.60
C SER A 132 7.64 -3.49 8.42
N ALA A 133 6.97 -2.97 9.45
CA ALA A 133 6.24 -1.72 9.40
C ALA A 133 7.17 -0.49 9.44
N ALA A 134 6.77 0.56 8.71
CA ALA A 134 7.42 1.86 8.75
C ALA A 134 6.56 2.86 9.54
N LEU A 135 7.12 3.48 10.58
CA LEU A 135 6.51 4.59 11.30
C LEU A 135 6.55 5.86 10.46
N ILE A 136 5.42 6.53 10.29
CA ILE A 136 5.32 7.85 9.66
C ILE A 136 5.25 8.93 10.73
N ARG A 137 6.07 9.97 10.56
CA ARG A 137 6.00 11.23 11.30
C ARG A 137 5.80 12.40 10.34
N GLU A 138 4.89 13.29 10.67
CA GLU A 138 4.78 14.58 9.98
C GLU A 138 5.90 15.49 10.52
N LEU A 139 6.58 16.22 9.65
CA LEU A 139 7.63 17.16 10.03
C LEU A 139 7.04 18.57 10.07
N ASP A 140 7.24 19.28 11.19
CA ASP A 140 6.82 20.68 11.32
C ASP A 140 7.56 21.54 10.28
N GLY A 141 6.79 22.24 9.46
CA GLY A 141 7.28 23.07 8.36
C GLY A 141 8.07 24.28 8.83
N SER A 142 9.36 24.09 9.12
CA SER A 142 10.33 25.19 9.32
C SER A 142 11.40 25.25 8.23
N GLN A 143 11.28 24.46 7.16
CA GLN A 143 12.14 24.60 5.99
C GLN A 143 11.36 25.21 4.83
N SER A 144 11.72 26.45 4.51
CA SER A 144 11.27 27.17 3.32
C SER A 144 11.43 26.27 2.10
N ALA A 145 10.34 25.99 1.41
CA ALA A 145 10.36 25.29 0.13
C ALA A 145 11.38 25.98 -0.79
N THR A 146 12.43 25.24 -1.19
CA THR A 146 13.30 25.69 -2.27
C THR A 146 12.47 25.57 -3.54
N GLU A 147 12.01 26.71 -4.08
CA GLU A 147 11.33 26.75 -5.37
C GLU A 147 12.23 26.10 -6.43
N GLY A 148 11.82 24.94 -6.96
CA GLY A 148 12.54 24.24 -8.03
C GLY A 148 12.94 22.79 -7.75
N SER A 149 12.74 22.24 -6.54
CA SER A 149 12.96 20.80 -6.29
C SER A 149 11.84 19.96 -6.91
N GLU A 150 12.18 18.92 -7.68
CA GLU A 150 11.20 17.94 -8.16
C GLU A 150 10.48 17.30 -6.95
N LYS A 151 9.15 17.41 -6.91
CA LYS A 151 8.34 16.82 -5.84
C LYS A 151 8.42 15.30 -5.92
N SER A 152 8.68 14.65 -4.78
CA SER A 152 8.76 13.19 -4.69
C SER A 152 7.42 12.53 -5.06
N GLN A 153 7.51 11.41 -5.75
CA GLN A 153 6.38 10.60 -6.19
C GLN A 153 5.90 9.70 -5.05
N LEU A 154 4.61 9.35 -5.03
CA LEU A 154 4.11 8.39 -4.03
C LEU A 154 4.80 7.03 -4.16
N HIS A 155 5.23 6.65 -5.37
CA HIS A 155 6.03 5.45 -5.58
C HIS A 155 7.33 5.44 -4.75
N ASP A 156 7.95 6.60 -4.50
CA ASP A 156 9.19 6.70 -3.73
C ASP A 156 9.01 6.17 -2.30
N ILE A 157 7.80 6.28 -1.75
CA ILE A 157 7.45 5.73 -0.44
C ILE A 157 7.50 4.20 -0.43
N CYS A 158 7.09 3.54 -1.52
CA CYS A 158 7.23 2.08 -1.64
C CYS A 158 8.70 1.69 -1.57
N GLN A 159 9.56 2.41 -2.29
CA GLN A 159 11.01 2.19 -2.28
C GLN A 159 11.62 2.45 -0.90
N MET A 160 11.21 3.51 -0.21
CA MET A 160 11.65 3.81 1.15
C MET A 160 11.24 2.70 2.13
N VAL A 161 10.02 2.18 2.04
CA VAL A 161 9.56 1.06 2.89
C VAL A 161 10.35 -0.22 2.58
N TRP A 162 10.57 -0.56 1.31
CA TRP A 162 11.39 -1.70 0.93
C TRP A 162 12.84 -1.57 1.42
N ARG A 163 13.41 -0.36 1.34
CA ARG A 163 14.73 -0.05 1.89
C ARG A 163 14.79 -0.26 3.39
N LEU A 164 13.84 0.28 4.15
CA LEU A 164 13.76 0.09 5.61
C LEU A 164 13.62 -1.38 6.03
N ARG A 165 13.14 -2.24 5.13
CA ARG A 165 13.03 -3.69 5.33
C ARG A 165 14.26 -4.48 4.87
N GLY A 166 15.27 -3.82 4.29
CA GLY A 166 16.46 -4.47 3.73
C GLY A 166 16.16 -5.24 2.43
N TRP A 167 15.10 -4.88 1.70
CA TRP A 167 14.70 -5.58 0.47
C TRP A 167 15.40 -5.04 -0.79
N SER A 168 16.04 -3.88 -0.71
CA SER A 168 16.78 -3.25 -1.81
C SER A 168 18.29 -3.27 -1.55
N ASP A 169 19.08 -3.40 -2.62
CA ASP A 169 20.54 -3.63 -2.62
C ASP A 169 21.42 -2.47 -2.08
N SER A 170 20.84 -1.49 -1.38
CA SER A 170 21.62 -0.36 -0.87
C SER A 170 22.45 -0.76 0.35
N ASN A 171 23.66 -1.27 0.11
CA ASN A 171 24.66 -1.60 1.15
C ASN A 171 24.95 -0.43 2.10
N ASP A 172 24.73 0.82 1.67
CA ASP A 172 24.97 2.00 2.50
C ASP A 172 24.00 2.14 3.68
N ALA A 173 22.84 1.50 3.61
CA ALA A 173 21.77 1.55 4.61
C ALA A 173 21.92 0.50 5.72
N ALA A 174 22.56 -0.62 5.40
CA ALA A 174 22.74 -1.76 6.28
C ALA A 174 23.36 -1.35 7.62
N GLY A 175 22.78 -1.84 8.72
CA GLY A 175 23.29 -1.61 10.08
C GLY A 175 23.06 -0.19 10.62
N LYS A 176 22.42 0.72 9.87
CA LYS A 176 22.10 2.09 10.31
C LYS A 176 20.62 2.23 10.65
N LYS A 177 20.32 3.05 11.66
CA LYS A 177 18.95 3.51 11.93
C LYS A 177 18.60 4.62 10.96
N GLU A 178 17.91 4.28 9.89
CA GLU A 178 17.55 5.25 8.86
C GLU A 178 16.29 6.05 9.23
N GLN A 179 16.33 7.31 8.80
CA GLN A 179 15.19 8.23 8.78
C GLN A 179 15.12 8.80 7.37
N LEU A 180 14.11 8.37 6.61
CA LEU A 180 13.97 8.71 5.20
C LEU A 180 12.91 9.81 5.08
N SER A 181 13.24 10.92 4.44
CA SER A 181 12.32 12.06 4.25
C SER A 181 11.61 11.97 2.90
N TYR A 182 10.31 12.22 2.91
CA TYR A 182 9.44 12.32 1.74
C TYR A 182 8.77 13.68 1.74
N GLN A 183 8.89 14.44 0.65
CA GLN A 183 8.17 15.71 0.48
C GLN A 183 7.07 15.53 -0.56
N GLY A 184 5.82 15.52 -0.07
CA GLY A 184 4.66 15.31 -0.91
C GLY A 184 4.21 16.58 -1.65
N ALA A 185 3.18 16.43 -2.47
CA ALA A 185 2.69 17.54 -3.29
C ALA A 185 2.04 18.68 -2.48
N SER A 186 1.59 18.42 -1.24
CA SER A 186 0.94 19.37 -0.33
C SER A 186 1.90 20.29 0.44
N ASN A 187 3.19 20.35 0.05
CA ASN A 187 4.27 21.05 0.77
C ASN A 187 4.53 20.54 2.20
N LYS A 188 3.85 19.46 2.60
CA LYS A 188 4.14 18.75 3.83
C LYS A 188 5.24 17.74 3.60
N SER A 189 6.07 17.58 4.61
CA SER A 189 7.15 16.61 4.64
C SER A 189 6.86 15.55 5.68
N PHE A 190 7.11 14.31 5.31
CA PHE A 190 6.97 13.15 6.18
C PHE A 190 8.33 12.48 6.36
N GLN A 191 8.57 11.95 7.54
CA GLN A 191 9.72 11.12 7.85
C GLN A 191 9.26 9.69 8.09
N LEU A 192 9.93 8.74 7.43
CA LEU A 192 9.73 7.31 7.61
C LEU A 192 10.92 6.70 8.35
N SER A 193 10.63 5.79 9.28
CA SER A 193 11.64 5.01 10.00
C SER A 193 11.06 3.65 10.38
N ARG A 194 11.90 2.67 10.74
CA ARG A 194 11.40 1.37 11.18
C ARG A 194 10.56 1.48 12.45
N ALA A 195 9.42 0.79 12.50
CA ALA A 195 8.53 0.79 13.66
C ALA A 195 9.20 0.22 14.93
N ASP A 196 10.09 -0.76 14.78
CA ASP A 196 10.85 -1.37 15.87
C ASP A 196 12.07 -0.53 16.33
N SER A 197 12.33 0.61 15.69
CA SER A 197 13.48 1.49 15.95
C SER A 197 14.86 0.80 15.86
N ARG A 198 14.93 -0.34 15.17
CA ARG A 198 16.19 -1.06 14.89
C ARG A 198 16.84 -0.51 13.62
N ALA A 199 18.07 -0.95 13.38
CA ALA A 199 18.76 -0.66 12.13
C ALA A 199 18.08 -1.38 10.96
N THR A 200 18.27 -0.85 9.75
CA THR A 200 17.91 -1.54 8.50
C THR A 200 18.70 -2.86 8.42
N PRO A 201 18.02 -4.01 8.27
CA PRO A 201 18.69 -5.31 8.19
C PRO A 201 19.43 -5.47 6.86
N GLU A 202 20.42 -6.36 6.82
CA GLU A 202 21.06 -6.74 5.55
C GLU A 202 20.17 -7.68 4.76
N TRP A 203 20.36 -7.76 3.44
CA TRP A 203 19.60 -8.67 2.59
C TRP A 203 19.69 -10.12 3.09
N ASN A 204 20.88 -10.58 3.49
CA ASN A 204 21.11 -11.93 4.00
C ASN A 204 20.27 -12.25 5.26
N ASP A 205 19.91 -11.25 6.06
CA ASP A 205 19.08 -11.43 7.26
C ASP A 205 17.59 -11.63 6.91
N VAL A 206 17.17 -11.17 5.73
CA VAL A 206 15.75 -11.08 5.34
C VAL A 206 15.39 -11.83 4.08
N GLU A 207 16.35 -12.38 3.33
CA GLU A 207 16.11 -13.08 2.06
C GLU A 207 15.10 -14.22 2.18
N HIS A 208 15.23 -15.03 3.24
CA HIS A 208 14.38 -16.20 3.48
C HIS A 208 13.28 -15.95 4.51
N LYS A 209 13.06 -14.70 4.92
CA LYS A 209 12.04 -14.35 5.91
C LYS A 209 10.64 -14.54 5.32
N GLN A 210 9.72 -15.07 6.12
CA GLN A 210 8.29 -15.16 5.77
C GLN A 210 7.60 -13.80 5.92
N ASP A 211 7.97 -12.85 5.07
CA ASP A 211 7.40 -11.50 5.03
C ASP A 211 6.59 -11.26 3.74
N GLY A 212 6.35 -10.00 3.39
CA GLY A 212 5.55 -9.66 2.21
C GLY A 212 6.15 -10.20 0.90
N LYS A 213 7.48 -10.35 0.79
CA LYS A 213 8.11 -10.98 -0.38
C LYS A 213 7.66 -12.42 -0.55
N HIS A 214 7.62 -13.16 0.56
CA HIS A 214 7.18 -14.55 0.57
C HIS A 214 5.71 -14.67 0.13
N ARG A 215 4.83 -13.78 0.63
CA ARG A 215 3.40 -13.76 0.27
C ARG A 215 3.17 -13.35 -1.18
N LEU A 216 3.96 -12.40 -1.70
CA LEU A 216 3.92 -12.00 -3.11
C LEU A 216 4.53 -13.06 -4.03
N GLY A 217 5.45 -13.89 -3.52
CA GLY A 217 6.22 -14.87 -4.28
C GLY A 217 7.36 -14.26 -5.12
N TYR A 218 7.74 -13.01 -4.84
CA TYR A 218 8.87 -12.31 -5.46
C TYR A 218 9.28 -11.10 -4.61
N ASN A 219 10.45 -10.53 -4.88
CA ASN A 219 10.88 -9.28 -4.25
C ASN A 219 10.39 -8.06 -5.06
N PRO A 220 9.39 -7.29 -4.58
CA PRO A 220 8.86 -6.15 -5.32
C PRO A 220 9.82 -4.95 -5.39
N ALA A 221 10.90 -4.95 -4.60
CA ALA A 221 11.93 -3.92 -4.68
C ALA A 221 12.76 -3.99 -5.96
N ASN A 222 12.90 -5.20 -6.54
CA ASN A 222 13.81 -5.46 -7.65
C ASN A 222 13.08 -5.88 -8.94
N GLU A 223 11.82 -6.31 -8.82
CA GLU A 223 11.02 -6.80 -9.94
C GLU A 223 9.58 -6.28 -9.89
N THR A 224 9.00 -6.04 -11.07
CA THR A 224 7.57 -5.75 -11.21
C THR A 224 6.86 -6.95 -11.82
N ARG A 225 5.84 -7.49 -11.14
CA ARG A 225 4.97 -8.56 -11.66
C ARG A 225 3.50 -8.11 -11.67
N GLU A 226 2.70 -8.67 -12.57
CA GLU A 226 1.25 -8.54 -12.51
C GLU A 226 0.69 -9.41 -11.38
N VAL A 227 -0.40 -8.97 -10.75
CA VAL A 227 -1.13 -9.82 -9.79
C VAL A 227 -1.90 -10.89 -10.54
N SER A 228 -1.98 -12.08 -9.94
CA SER A 228 -2.81 -13.17 -10.42
C SER A 228 -4.23 -13.11 -9.88
N GLN A 229 -5.11 -13.94 -10.45
CA GLN A 229 -6.46 -14.10 -9.93
C GLN A 229 -6.43 -14.69 -8.51
N GLU A 230 -5.51 -15.62 -8.24
CA GLU A 230 -5.34 -16.23 -6.92
C GLU A 230 -4.86 -15.19 -5.88
N ASP A 231 -3.99 -14.26 -6.27
CA ASP A 231 -3.55 -13.15 -5.39
C ASP A 231 -4.73 -12.23 -5.03
N PHE A 232 -5.58 -11.94 -6.02
CA PHE A 232 -6.77 -11.12 -5.81
C PHE A 232 -7.80 -11.82 -4.90
N GLU A 233 -8.07 -13.10 -5.15
CA GLU A 233 -8.99 -13.91 -4.33
C GLU A 233 -8.50 -14.06 -2.88
N ALA A 234 -7.17 -14.12 -2.65
CA ALA A 234 -6.58 -14.27 -1.33
C ALA A 234 -6.80 -13.05 -0.40
N VAL A 235 -7.00 -11.85 -0.96
CA VAL A 235 -7.15 -10.61 -0.17
C VAL A 235 -8.56 -10.04 -0.22
N LYS A 236 -9.38 -10.46 -1.20
CA LYS A 236 -10.75 -9.98 -1.35
C LYS A 236 -11.57 -10.34 -0.11
N ALA A 237 -12.51 -9.47 0.28
CA ALA A 237 -13.45 -9.80 1.35
C ALA A 237 -14.36 -10.97 0.95
N THR A 238 -14.66 -11.84 1.91
CA THR A 238 -15.44 -13.08 1.70
C THR A 238 -16.96 -12.85 1.68
N GLY A 239 -17.42 -11.61 1.87
CA GLY A 239 -18.83 -11.24 2.04
C GLY A 239 -19.65 -11.11 0.74
N ARG A 240 -20.78 -11.84 0.72
CA ARG A 240 -21.93 -11.86 -0.23
C ARG A 240 -21.65 -12.14 -1.72
N LYS A 241 -22.20 -13.27 -2.18
CA LYS A 241 -22.12 -13.84 -3.54
C LYS A 241 -22.81 -13.04 -4.66
N ASP A 242 -23.33 -11.85 -4.38
CA ASP A 242 -24.16 -11.08 -5.34
C ASP A 242 -23.42 -9.90 -6.01
N ASN A 243 -22.08 -9.85 -5.91
CA ASN A 243 -21.29 -8.74 -6.48
C ASN A 243 -21.00 -8.92 -7.98
N LYS A 244 -21.95 -8.49 -8.82
CA LYS A 244 -21.77 -8.34 -10.29
C LYS A 244 -20.61 -7.40 -10.68
N ALA A 245 -20.15 -6.52 -9.80
CA ALA A 245 -19.02 -5.62 -10.05
C ALA A 245 -17.66 -6.35 -10.03
N GLY A 246 -17.52 -7.38 -9.19
CA GLY A 246 -16.30 -8.20 -9.13
C GLY A 246 -16.07 -9.02 -10.40
N ASP A 247 -17.15 -9.38 -11.11
CA ASP A 247 -17.06 -10.11 -12.39
C ASP A 247 -16.37 -9.34 -13.50
N GLN A 248 -16.25 -8.00 -13.38
CA GLN A 248 -15.61 -7.15 -14.39
C GLN A 248 -14.08 -7.12 -14.28
N ILE A 249 -13.50 -7.41 -13.11
CA ILE A 249 -12.05 -7.39 -12.91
C ILE A 249 -11.54 -8.83 -12.85
N GLN A 250 -10.91 -9.26 -13.94
CA GLN A 250 -10.26 -10.57 -14.04
C GLN A 250 -8.75 -10.41 -14.25
N PHE A 251 -7.99 -11.21 -13.52
CA PHE A 251 -6.55 -11.35 -13.68
C PHE A 251 -6.21 -12.69 -14.32
N LYS A 252 -4.99 -12.80 -14.86
CA LYS A 252 -4.49 -14.08 -15.34
C LYS A 252 -4.33 -15.02 -14.15
N ARG A 253 -4.83 -16.25 -14.28
CA ARG A 253 -4.56 -17.30 -13.29
C ARG A 253 -3.10 -17.72 -13.37
N LYS A 254 -2.47 -18.02 -12.24
CA LYS A 254 -1.17 -18.73 -12.21
C LYS A 254 -1.41 -20.07 -12.90
N GLY A 255 -0.90 -20.23 -14.13
CA GLY A 255 -1.12 -21.44 -14.92
C GLY A 255 -0.69 -22.68 -14.15
N GLY A 256 -1.67 -23.43 -13.66
CA GLY A 256 -1.53 -24.77 -13.09
C GLY A 256 -2.65 -25.61 -13.69
N ASP A 257 -2.29 -26.75 -14.27
CA ASP A 257 -3.25 -27.64 -14.93
C ASP A 257 -4.40 -27.99 -13.99
N ARG A 258 -5.59 -27.44 -14.23
CA ARG A 258 -6.83 -27.96 -13.60
C ARG A 258 -7.01 -29.45 -13.90
N ALA A 259 -6.43 -29.93 -15.00
CA ALA A 259 -6.39 -31.35 -15.37
C ALA A 259 -5.52 -32.23 -14.44
N ALA A 260 -4.56 -31.66 -13.71
CA ALA A 260 -3.77 -32.39 -12.72
C ALA A 260 -4.51 -32.52 -11.37
N LEU A 261 -5.37 -31.56 -11.03
CA LEU A 261 -6.16 -31.55 -9.79
C LEU A 261 -7.51 -32.29 -9.91
N SER A 262 -7.97 -32.61 -11.12
CA SER A 262 -9.17 -33.44 -11.33
C SER A 262 -8.87 -34.95 -11.39
N LYS A 263 -7.64 -35.37 -11.06
CA LYS A 263 -7.19 -36.77 -10.97
C LYS A 263 -6.83 -37.20 -9.55
N LEU A 264 -7.13 -36.37 -8.55
CA LEU A 264 -7.15 -36.70 -7.12
C LEU A 264 -8.59 -36.71 -6.63
#